data_AF-A0A034VH01-F1
#
_entry.id   AF-A0A034VH01-F1
#
_cell.length_a   1.000
_cell.length_b   1.000
_cell.length_c   1.000
_cell.angle_alpha   90.00
_cell.angle_beta   90.00
_cell.angle_gamma   90.00
#
_symmetry.space_group_name_H-M   'P 1'
#
loop_
_entity.id
_entity.type
_entity.pdbx_description
1 polymer ?
#
loop_
_entity_poly.entity_id
_entity_poly.type
_entity_poly.pdbx_seq_one_letter_code
_entity_poly.pdbx_strand_id
1 'polypeptide(L)'
;MSKHFGKQLIVIALAIQLSKLYAAADIPNCAFRDTVSLVNVRSNADGSYTYQGLRIPQNMTATYSYEELSDGTIVTATPHIRGCACKLKQCIQLCCLPNELLDDKTKKCAPRNAVDYPRISTYRSDFTEKKNIDVFEDFIPQQRMPCEEFKILNSALDIEFNILFENGTIYYAIKDKYITHRDFCLTPFWYNETWNLNPVVCFKEIQTTHSVAKPEYFGNHIA
;
A
#
# COMPACT_ATOMS: atom_id res chain seq x y z
N MET A 1 -20.68 47.48 29.28
CA MET A 1 -19.81 46.83 28.27
C MET A 1 -19.32 45.42 28.63
N SER A 2 -19.81 44.76 29.69
CA SER A 2 -19.26 43.47 30.15
C SER A 2 -19.92 42.22 29.53
N LYS A 3 -21.23 42.27 29.21
CA LYS A 3 -21.99 41.09 28.72
C LYS A 3 -21.62 40.63 27.30
N HIS A 4 -21.05 41.52 26.47
CA HIS A 4 -20.69 41.20 25.07
C HIS A 4 -19.37 40.41 24.99
N PHE A 5 -18.45 40.71 25.90
CA PHE A 5 -17.13 40.07 25.97
C PHE A 5 -17.23 38.61 26.43
N GLY A 6 -18.12 38.32 27.40
CA GLY A 6 -18.39 36.96 27.86
C GLY A 6 -19.01 36.06 26.79
N LYS A 7 -19.90 36.59 25.94
CA LYS A 7 -20.48 35.84 24.82
C LYS A 7 -19.43 35.49 23.75
N GLN A 8 -18.51 36.40 23.46
CA GLN A 8 -17.42 36.14 22.51
C GLN A 8 -16.46 35.06 23.01
N LEU A 9 -16.11 35.07 24.30
CA LEU A 9 -15.27 34.03 24.92
C LEU A 9 -15.92 32.64 24.85
N ILE A 10 -17.25 32.55 25.03
CA ILE A 10 -18.00 31.29 24.92
C ILE A 10 -18.00 30.78 23.47
N VAL A 11 -18.22 31.66 22.49
CA VAL A 11 -18.20 31.29 21.06
C VAL A 11 -16.82 30.81 20.62
N ILE A 12 -15.75 31.48 21.07
CA ILE A 12 -14.36 31.07 20.79
C ILE A 12 -14.05 29.71 21.43
N ALA A 13 -14.46 29.50 22.69
CA ALA A 13 -14.28 28.21 23.36
C ALA A 13 -15.05 27.07 22.65
N LEU A 14 -16.27 27.31 22.21
CA LEU A 14 -17.06 26.35 21.42
C LEU A 14 -16.42 26.08 20.05
N ALA A 15 -15.90 27.10 19.37
CA ALA A 15 -15.18 26.93 18.11
C ALA A 15 -13.88 26.12 18.28
N ILE A 16 -13.16 26.31 19.40
CA ILE A 16 -11.96 25.53 19.74
C ILE A 16 -12.33 24.08 20.13
N GLN A 17 -13.48 23.85 20.77
CA GLN A 17 -13.98 22.49 21.04
C GLN A 17 -14.46 21.79 19.76
N LEU A 18 -15.11 22.52 18.86
CA LEU A 18 -15.53 22.01 17.55
C LEU A 18 -14.34 21.72 16.64
N SER A 19 -13.28 22.53 16.67
CA SER A 19 -12.06 22.26 15.91
C SER A 19 -11.30 21.04 16.43
N LYS A 20 -11.39 20.73 17.73
CA LYS A 20 -10.89 19.48 18.31
C LYS A 20 -11.73 18.24 17.94
N LEU A 21 -13.01 18.41 17.58
CA LEU A 21 -13.83 17.32 17.01
C LEU A 21 -13.47 17.00 15.55
N TYR A 22 -12.81 17.93 14.85
CA TYR A 22 -12.13 17.68 13.58
C TYR A 22 -10.73 17.09 13.80
N ALA A 23 -10.56 16.24 14.81
CA ALA A 23 -9.45 15.31 14.82
C ALA A 23 -9.63 14.38 13.61
N ALA A 24 -8.66 14.36 12.70
CA ALA A 24 -8.61 13.42 11.58
C ALA A 24 -8.82 12.01 12.13
N ALA A 25 -10.03 11.47 11.97
CA ALA A 25 -10.31 10.14 12.44
C ALA A 25 -9.69 9.20 11.40
N ASP A 26 -8.61 8.52 11.77
CA ASP A 26 -8.18 7.35 10.99
C ASP A 26 -9.33 6.34 10.92
N ILE A 27 -9.42 5.59 9.82
CA ILE A 27 -10.39 4.51 9.70
C ILE A 27 -10.06 3.45 10.75
N PRO A 28 -10.96 3.11 11.70
CA PRO A 28 -10.67 2.15 12.75
C PRO A 28 -10.24 0.79 12.19
N ASN A 29 -9.18 0.20 12.77
CA ASN A 29 -8.63 -1.09 12.35
C ASN A 29 -8.16 -1.16 10.88
N CYS A 30 -7.83 -0.01 10.28
CA CYS A 30 -7.25 0.06 8.95
C CYS A 30 -5.93 0.84 8.97
N ALA A 31 -4.83 0.17 8.63
CA ALA A 31 -3.55 0.85 8.50
C ALA A 31 -3.57 1.76 7.26
N PHE A 32 -2.81 2.86 7.27
CA PHE A 32 -2.72 3.77 6.12
C PHE A 32 -2.36 3.05 4.82
N ARG A 33 -1.44 2.09 4.88
CA ARG A 33 -1.07 1.20 3.75
C ARG A 33 -2.23 0.41 3.14
N ASP A 34 -3.27 0.14 3.92
CA ASP A 34 -4.45 -0.60 3.49
C ASP A 34 -5.51 0.31 2.85
N THR A 35 -5.22 1.62 2.71
CA THR A 35 -6.13 2.62 2.18
C THR A 35 -5.77 3.07 0.76
N VAL A 36 -6.79 3.52 0.01
CA VAL A 36 -6.64 4.19 -1.29
C VAL A 36 -7.13 5.63 -1.20
N SER A 37 -6.56 6.51 -2.02
CA SER A 37 -7.04 7.90 -2.16
C SER A 37 -8.36 7.93 -2.92
N LEU A 38 -9.32 8.69 -2.40
CA LEU A 38 -10.65 8.89 -2.99
C LEU A 38 -10.87 10.33 -3.45
N VAL A 39 -9.82 11.17 -3.51
CA VAL A 39 -9.90 12.62 -3.82
C VAL A 39 -10.65 12.92 -5.12
N ASN A 40 -10.47 12.07 -6.15
CA ASN A 40 -11.09 12.24 -7.46
C ASN A 40 -12.31 11.33 -7.67
N VAL A 41 -12.84 10.74 -6.60
CA VAL A 41 -13.97 9.82 -6.64
C VAL A 41 -15.17 10.50 -6.00
N ARG A 42 -16.29 10.53 -6.72
CA ARG A 42 -17.55 11.05 -6.17
C ARG A 42 -18.15 10.03 -5.21
N SER A 43 -18.70 10.51 -4.09
CA SER A 43 -19.51 9.68 -3.21
C SER A 43 -20.84 9.31 -3.87
N ASN A 44 -21.34 8.13 -3.52
CA ASN A 44 -22.68 7.68 -3.83
C ASN A 44 -23.70 8.39 -2.91
N ALA A 45 -24.99 8.28 -3.23
CA ALA A 45 -26.07 8.92 -2.48
C ALA A 45 -26.12 8.50 -0.99
N ASP A 46 -25.62 7.30 -0.67
CA ASP A 46 -25.57 6.77 0.69
C ASP A 46 -24.21 6.98 1.39
N GLY A 47 -23.36 7.85 0.84
CA GLY A 47 -22.06 8.21 1.42
C GLY A 47 -20.93 7.20 1.20
N SER A 48 -21.21 6.05 0.58
CA SER A 48 -20.18 5.11 0.13
C SER A 48 -19.42 5.65 -1.10
N TYR A 49 -18.33 4.98 -1.48
CA TYR A 49 -17.56 5.29 -2.69
C TYR A 49 -17.42 4.07 -3.58
N THR A 50 -17.31 4.28 -4.89
CA THR A 50 -17.01 3.22 -5.86
C THR A 50 -15.64 3.49 -6.47
N TYR A 51 -14.64 2.71 -6.06
CA TYR A 51 -13.26 2.82 -6.51
C TYR A 51 -12.88 1.59 -7.32
N GLN A 52 -12.57 1.75 -8.62
CA GLN A 52 -12.20 0.63 -9.50
C GLN A 52 -13.17 -0.57 -9.43
N GLY A 53 -14.48 -0.30 -9.42
CA GLY A 53 -15.52 -1.32 -9.28
C GLY A 53 -15.73 -1.88 -7.87
N LEU A 54 -14.83 -1.59 -6.93
CA LEU A 54 -14.99 -1.93 -5.51
C LEU A 54 -15.84 -0.87 -4.80
N ARG A 55 -16.89 -1.34 -4.14
CA ARG A 55 -17.74 -0.50 -3.29
C ARG A 55 -17.16 -0.43 -1.88
N ILE A 56 -16.74 0.77 -1.46
CA ILE A 56 -16.19 1.05 -0.13
C ILE A 56 -17.30 1.71 0.72
N PRO A 57 -17.79 1.04 1.78
CA PRO A 57 -18.80 1.59 2.67
C PRO A 57 -18.34 2.87 3.38
N GLN A 58 -19.28 3.76 3.74
CA GLN A 58 -18.98 5.03 4.40
C GLN A 58 -18.17 4.85 5.70
N ASN A 59 -18.48 3.83 6.50
CA ASN A 59 -17.78 3.52 7.74
C ASN A 59 -16.35 2.97 7.54
N MET A 60 -15.93 2.75 6.29
CA MET A 60 -14.56 2.38 5.90
C MET A 60 -13.88 3.50 5.12
N THR A 61 -14.34 4.74 5.32
CA THR A 61 -13.74 5.95 4.76
C THR A 61 -13.51 6.99 5.85
N ALA A 62 -12.49 7.82 5.68
CA ALA A 62 -12.27 8.96 6.55
C ALA A 62 -11.40 10.03 5.89
N THR A 63 -11.40 11.24 6.48
CA THR A 63 -10.57 12.35 6.03
C THR A 63 -9.24 12.35 6.77
N TYR A 64 -8.15 12.23 6.02
CA TYR A 64 -6.78 12.23 6.49
C TYR A 64 -6.15 13.61 6.26
N SER A 65 -5.32 14.09 7.17
CA SER A 65 -4.54 15.32 7.04
C SER A 65 -3.03 15.06 6.96
N TYR A 66 -2.66 13.83 6.57
CA TYR A 66 -1.28 13.38 6.44
C TYR A 66 -1.16 12.34 5.33
N GLU A 67 0.05 12.15 4.83
CA GLU A 67 0.45 11.07 3.95
C GLU A 67 1.57 10.26 4.62
N GLU A 68 1.63 8.96 4.35
CA GLU A 68 2.73 8.10 4.78
C GLU A 68 3.66 7.81 3.60
N LEU A 69 4.95 8.16 3.75
CA LEU A 69 6.03 7.94 2.80
C LEU A 69 6.49 6.47 2.81
N SER A 70 7.31 6.07 1.82
CA SER A 70 7.61 4.64 1.59
C SER A 70 8.40 4.04 2.74
N ASP A 71 9.17 4.86 3.44
CA ASP A 71 9.92 4.54 4.64
C ASP A 71 9.06 4.54 5.94
N GLY A 72 7.76 4.77 5.83
CA GLY A 72 6.84 4.90 6.96
C GLY A 72 6.79 6.31 7.56
N THR A 73 7.59 7.26 7.06
CA THR A 73 7.59 8.65 7.56
C THR A 73 6.24 9.29 7.29
N ILE A 74 5.64 9.90 8.32
CA ILE A 74 4.38 10.64 8.20
C ILE A 74 4.68 12.10 7.89
N VAL A 75 4.05 12.63 6.85
CA VAL A 75 4.14 14.05 6.46
C VAL A 75 2.77 14.69 6.44
N THR A 76 2.68 15.94 6.89
CA THR A 76 1.43 16.71 6.84
C THR A 76 0.98 16.90 5.39
N ALA A 77 -0.32 16.77 5.15
CA ALA A 77 -0.92 16.95 3.84
C ALA A 77 -2.23 17.76 3.95
N THR A 78 -2.67 18.34 2.83
CA THR A 78 -4.01 18.92 2.75
C THR A 78 -5.06 17.85 3.08
N PRO A 79 -6.11 18.17 3.87
CA PRO A 79 -7.16 17.22 4.19
C PRO A 79 -7.76 16.56 2.95
N HIS A 80 -7.79 15.23 2.93
CA HIS A 80 -8.24 14.45 1.79
C HIS A 80 -8.93 13.15 2.23
N ILE A 81 -9.90 12.69 1.44
CA ILE A 81 -10.66 11.48 1.74
C ILE A 81 -9.89 10.23 1.30
N ARG A 82 -9.84 9.22 2.17
CA ARG A 82 -9.28 7.89 1.89
C ARG A 82 -10.30 6.80 2.24
N GLY A 83 -10.14 5.62 1.64
CA GLY A 83 -10.99 4.45 1.91
C GLY A 83 -10.17 3.17 2.10
N CYS A 84 -10.60 2.31 3.02
CA CYS A 84 -9.89 1.08 3.40
C CYS A 84 -10.13 -0.08 2.41
N ALA A 85 -9.64 0.06 1.17
CA ALA A 85 -9.90 -0.88 0.10
C ALA A 85 -9.28 -2.27 0.35
N CYS A 86 -8.06 -2.34 0.91
CA CYS A 86 -7.30 -3.59 0.98
C CYS A 86 -7.91 -4.62 1.95
N LYS A 87 -8.79 -4.19 2.86
CA LYS A 87 -9.57 -5.07 3.75
C LYS A 87 -10.79 -5.67 3.07
N LEU A 88 -11.28 -5.05 1.98
CA LEU A 88 -12.45 -5.51 1.23
C LEU A 88 -12.05 -6.37 0.04
N LYS A 89 -10.92 -6.06 -0.60
CA LYS A 89 -10.32 -6.82 -1.68
C LYS A 89 -8.80 -6.69 -1.58
N GLN A 90 -8.08 -7.80 -1.69
CA GLN A 90 -6.63 -7.82 -1.52
C GLN A 90 -5.96 -6.78 -2.44
N CYS A 91 -5.09 -5.96 -1.86
CA CYS A 91 -4.29 -5.02 -2.64
C CYS A 91 -3.03 -5.69 -3.17
N ILE A 92 -2.55 -5.15 -4.29
CA ILE A 92 -1.27 -5.53 -4.88
C ILE A 92 -0.50 -4.26 -5.23
N GLN A 93 0.80 -4.25 -4.92
CA GLN A 93 1.64 -3.09 -5.13
C GLN A 93 2.28 -3.14 -6.51
N LEU A 94 1.94 -2.21 -7.38
CA LEU A 94 2.59 -1.99 -8.67
C LEU A 94 3.57 -0.82 -8.57
N CYS A 95 4.67 -0.90 -9.31
CA CYS A 95 5.69 0.15 -9.30
C CYS A 95 5.19 1.42 -10.00
N CYS A 96 4.49 1.23 -11.11
CA CYS A 96 4.04 2.29 -12.01
C CYS A 96 2.53 2.23 -12.23
N LEU A 97 1.96 3.27 -12.84
CA LEU A 97 0.57 3.24 -13.28
C LEU A 97 0.35 2.13 -14.32
N PRO A 98 -0.91 1.66 -14.50
CA PRO A 98 -1.22 0.59 -15.47
C PRO A 98 -0.73 0.86 -16.91
N ASN A 99 -0.63 2.13 -17.29
CA ASN A 99 -0.17 2.61 -18.60
C ASN A 99 1.30 3.03 -18.63
N GLU A 100 2.09 2.64 -17.63
CA GLU A 100 3.51 2.96 -17.50
C GLU A 100 4.35 1.70 -17.27
N LEU A 101 5.64 1.77 -17.58
CA LEU A 101 6.64 0.75 -17.26
C LEU A 101 7.78 1.39 -16.48
N LEU A 102 8.34 0.62 -15.56
CA LEU A 102 9.57 1.00 -14.88
C LEU A 102 10.74 0.83 -15.84
N ASP A 103 11.37 1.92 -16.22
CA ASP A 103 12.57 1.92 -17.03
C ASP A 103 13.78 1.54 -16.14
N ASP A 104 14.49 0.48 -16.54
CA ASP A 104 15.56 -0.12 -15.75
C ASP A 104 16.81 0.75 -15.67
N LYS A 105 17.02 1.67 -16.62
CA LYS A 105 18.16 2.58 -16.70
C LYS A 105 17.93 3.86 -15.92
N THR A 106 16.80 4.52 -16.16
CA THR A 106 16.43 5.79 -15.55
C THR A 106 15.79 5.60 -14.19
N LYS A 107 15.37 4.38 -13.85
CA LYS A 107 14.71 4.02 -12.58
C LYS A 107 13.39 4.76 -12.36
N LYS A 108 12.72 5.18 -13.45
CA LYS A 108 11.48 5.97 -13.43
C LYS A 108 10.39 5.28 -14.23
N CYS A 109 9.15 5.57 -13.85
CA CYS A 109 7.99 5.17 -14.64
C CYS A 109 7.91 6.03 -15.90
N ALA A 110 7.78 5.38 -17.05
CA ALA A 110 7.62 6.03 -18.34
C ALA A 110 6.39 5.46 -19.06
N PRO A 111 5.68 6.28 -19.87
CA PRO A 111 4.58 5.79 -20.69
C PRO A 111 5.01 4.61 -21.56
N ARG A 112 4.17 3.58 -21.62
CA ARG A 112 4.42 2.39 -22.42
C ARG A 112 3.57 2.37 -23.68
N ASN A 113 4.08 1.71 -24.73
CA ASN A 113 3.25 1.26 -25.84
C ASN A 113 2.27 0.19 -25.32
N ALA A 114 1.11 0.05 -25.99
CA ALA A 114 0.04 -0.87 -25.62
C ALA A 114 0.47 -2.36 -25.72
N VAL A 115 1.22 -2.82 -24.74
CA VAL A 115 1.51 -4.24 -24.51
C VAL A 115 0.59 -4.71 -23.38
N ASP A 116 0.13 -5.95 -23.40
CA ASP A 116 -0.69 -6.46 -22.31
C ASP A 116 0.10 -6.53 -20.99
N TYR A 117 -0.60 -6.39 -19.87
CA TYR A 117 0.01 -6.59 -18.56
C TYR A 117 0.16 -8.10 -18.31
N PRO A 118 1.32 -8.58 -17.84
CA PRO A 118 1.52 -10.01 -17.68
C PRO A 118 0.59 -10.57 -16.61
N ARG A 119 0.02 -11.74 -16.89
CA ARG A 119 -0.71 -12.54 -15.89
C ARG A 119 0.28 -13.12 -14.90
N ILE A 120 -0.17 -13.33 -13.65
CA ILE A 120 0.69 -13.86 -12.58
C ILE A 120 0.24 -15.22 -12.08
N SER A 121 1.19 -15.89 -11.42
CA SER A 121 0.91 -16.98 -10.50
C SER A 121 0.94 -16.45 -9.07
N THR A 122 0.01 -16.92 -8.23
CA THR A 122 0.07 -16.74 -6.78
C THR A 122 -0.03 -18.07 -6.07
N TYR A 123 0.44 -18.10 -4.82
CA TYR A 123 0.45 -19.31 -4.02
C TYR A 123 -0.40 -19.13 -2.77
N ARG A 124 -1.06 -20.21 -2.36
CA ARG A 124 -1.67 -20.32 -1.03
C ARG A 124 -0.60 -20.59 0.02
N SER A 125 -0.99 -20.48 1.29
CA SER A 125 -0.12 -20.80 2.43
C SER A 125 0.36 -22.26 2.43
N ASP A 126 -0.37 -23.16 1.77
CA ASP A 126 0.00 -24.56 1.58
C ASP A 126 0.82 -24.81 0.31
N PHE A 127 1.30 -23.74 -0.34
CA PHE A 127 2.04 -23.76 -1.61
C PHE A 127 1.27 -24.30 -2.82
N THR A 128 -0.06 -24.35 -2.75
CA THR A 128 -0.88 -24.60 -3.94
C THR A 128 -0.83 -23.39 -4.87
N GLU A 129 -0.44 -23.62 -6.13
CA GLU A 129 -0.33 -22.58 -7.16
C GLU A 129 -1.67 -22.28 -7.85
N LYS A 130 -1.99 -20.99 -8.00
CA LYS A 130 -3.06 -20.48 -8.85
C LYS A 130 -2.43 -19.65 -9.98
N LYS A 131 -2.69 -20.01 -11.24
CA LYS A 131 -2.10 -19.39 -12.44
C LYS A 131 -3.08 -18.46 -13.16
N ASN A 132 -2.55 -17.68 -14.11
CA ASN A 132 -3.31 -16.87 -15.08
C ASN A 132 -4.16 -15.75 -14.45
N ILE A 133 -3.72 -15.22 -13.32
CA ILE A 133 -4.44 -14.20 -12.56
C ILE A 133 -4.27 -12.82 -13.20
N ASP A 134 -5.35 -12.05 -13.33
CA ASP A 134 -5.29 -10.64 -13.73
C ASP A 134 -5.11 -9.77 -12.50
N VAL A 135 -4.05 -8.95 -12.44
CA VAL A 135 -3.85 -8.05 -11.30
C VAL A 135 -4.91 -6.96 -11.20
N PHE A 136 -5.56 -6.60 -12.31
CA PHE A 136 -6.59 -5.55 -12.34
C PHE A 136 -7.99 -6.11 -12.06
N GLU A 137 -8.23 -7.40 -12.33
CA GLU A 137 -9.52 -8.05 -12.03
C GLU A 137 -9.53 -8.67 -10.63
N ASP A 138 -8.45 -9.33 -10.20
CA ASP A 138 -8.42 -10.08 -8.94
C ASP A 138 -7.97 -9.24 -7.73
N PHE A 139 -7.27 -8.11 -7.93
CA PHE A 139 -6.73 -7.27 -6.85
C PHE A 139 -7.20 -5.80 -6.93
N ILE A 140 -6.81 -5.00 -5.92
CA ILE A 140 -6.81 -3.54 -5.97
C ILE A 140 -5.35 -3.08 -6.20
N PRO A 141 -4.99 -2.65 -7.43
CA PRO A 141 -3.66 -2.12 -7.70
C PRO A 141 -3.43 -0.80 -6.97
N GLN A 142 -2.34 -0.73 -6.21
CA GLN A 142 -1.80 0.51 -5.67
C GLN A 142 -0.49 0.82 -6.40
N GLN A 143 -0.24 2.10 -6.68
CA GLN A 143 1.03 2.53 -7.26
C GLN A 143 1.97 3.01 -6.15
N ARG A 144 3.19 2.47 -6.08
CA ARG A 144 4.23 2.93 -5.16
C ARG A 144 5.58 2.33 -5.50
N MET A 145 6.61 3.16 -5.52
CA MET A 145 7.99 2.71 -5.50
C MET A 145 8.45 2.52 -4.04
N PRO A 146 9.06 1.37 -3.69
CA PRO A 146 9.52 1.12 -2.32
C PRO A 146 10.76 1.95 -1.96
N CYS A 147 11.59 2.31 -2.96
CA CYS A 147 12.82 3.08 -2.79
C CYS A 147 13.35 3.59 -4.13
N GLU A 148 14.32 4.50 -4.09
CA GLU A 148 15.01 5.03 -5.28
C GLU A 148 16.07 4.08 -5.83
N GLU A 149 16.78 3.38 -4.93
CA GLU A 149 17.84 2.43 -5.29
C GLU A 149 17.37 0.98 -5.09
N PHE A 150 17.19 0.29 -6.20
CA PHE A 150 16.57 -1.03 -6.21
C PHE A 150 17.14 -1.98 -7.27
N LYS A 151 16.82 -3.25 -7.09
CA LYS A 151 17.02 -4.33 -8.06
C LYS A 151 15.65 -4.93 -8.43
N ILE A 152 15.46 -5.23 -9.71
CA ILE A 152 14.36 -6.07 -10.18
C ILE A 152 14.80 -7.52 -10.00
N LEU A 153 14.06 -8.31 -9.24
CA LEU A 153 14.31 -9.74 -9.11
C LEU A 153 13.72 -10.45 -10.31
N ASN A 154 14.47 -11.35 -10.93
CA ASN A 154 14.01 -12.16 -12.01
C ASN A 154 13.66 -13.57 -11.52
N SER A 155 12.38 -13.85 -11.41
CA SER A 155 11.87 -15.13 -10.91
C SER A 155 12.29 -16.34 -11.77
N ALA A 156 12.75 -16.12 -13.01
CA ALA A 156 13.26 -17.18 -13.89
C ALA A 156 14.72 -17.56 -13.60
N LEU A 157 15.43 -16.79 -12.78
CA LEU A 157 16.79 -17.12 -12.33
C LEU A 157 16.71 -17.79 -10.96
N ASP A 158 17.36 -18.95 -10.81
CA ASP A 158 17.42 -19.67 -9.52
C ASP A 158 17.92 -18.78 -8.38
N ILE A 159 18.89 -17.90 -8.69
CA ILE A 159 19.48 -16.98 -7.73
C ILE A 159 18.54 -15.84 -7.30
N GLU A 160 17.44 -15.63 -8.00
CA GLU A 160 16.46 -14.57 -7.78
C GLU A 160 15.03 -15.12 -7.63
N PHE A 161 14.92 -16.44 -7.42
CA PHE A 161 13.65 -17.13 -7.25
C PHE A 161 12.85 -16.55 -6.09
N ASN A 162 11.57 -16.29 -6.36
CA ASN A 162 10.63 -15.73 -5.40
C ASN A 162 9.22 -16.28 -5.63
N ILE A 163 8.41 -16.24 -4.58
CA ILE A 163 7.03 -16.73 -4.56
C ILE A 163 6.12 -15.59 -4.10
N LEU A 164 5.10 -15.25 -4.90
CA LEU A 164 4.05 -14.33 -4.51
C LEU A 164 2.86 -15.11 -3.92
N PHE A 165 2.48 -14.81 -2.69
CA PHE A 165 1.31 -15.40 -2.04
C PHE A 165 0.03 -14.62 -2.34
N GLU A 166 -1.11 -15.29 -2.25
CA GLU A 166 -2.45 -14.68 -2.45
C GLU A 166 -2.72 -13.51 -1.49
N ASN A 167 -2.07 -13.47 -0.33
CA ASN A 167 -2.16 -12.37 0.63
C ASN A 167 -1.27 -11.16 0.28
N GLY A 168 -0.58 -11.18 -0.86
CA GLY A 168 0.31 -10.11 -1.32
C GLY A 168 1.70 -10.11 -0.69
N THR A 169 2.10 -11.17 0.03
CA THR A 169 3.47 -11.32 0.56
C THR A 169 4.36 -12.00 -0.45
N ILE A 170 5.63 -11.60 -0.53
CA ILE A 170 6.64 -12.28 -1.34
C ILE A 170 7.60 -13.06 -0.45
N TYR A 171 7.85 -14.32 -0.77
CA TYR A 171 8.98 -15.06 -0.21
C TYR A 171 10.16 -15.03 -1.18
N TYR A 172 11.27 -14.44 -0.75
CA TYR A 172 12.51 -14.36 -1.50
C TYR A 172 13.45 -15.48 -1.04
N ALA A 173 13.48 -16.57 -1.80
CA ALA A 173 14.02 -17.85 -1.33
C ALA A 173 15.51 -17.82 -0.99
N ILE A 174 16.33 -17.16 -1.82
CA ILE A 174 17.79 -17.13 -1.59
C ILE A 174 18.19 -16.37 -0.31
N LYS A 175 17.32 -15.47 0.16
CA LYS A 175 17.52 -14.72 1.42
C LYS A 175 16.72 -15.29 2.57
N ASP A 176 15.93 -16.33 2.34
CA ASP A 176 14.96 -16.89 3.28
C ASP A 176 14.13 -15.79 3.99
N LYS A 177 13.60 -14.86 3.19
CA LYS A 177 12.95 -13.65 3.70
C LYS A 177 11.56 -13.47 3.13
N TYR A 178 10.62 -13.11 4.01
CA TYR A 178 9.30 -12.62 3.61
C TYR A 178 9.34 -11.10 3.49
N ILE A 179 8.86 -10.60 2.35
CA ILE A 179 8.77 -9.19 2.01
C ILE A 179 7.29 -8.84 1.97
N THR A 180 6.89 -7.90 2.82
CA THR A 180 5.48 -7.58 3.03
C THR A 180 5.02 -6.42 2.14
N HIS A 181 3.70 -6.21 2.12
CA HIS A 181 3.06 -5.14 1.35
C HIS A 181 3.73 -3.78 1.60
N ARG A 182 4.07 -3.06 0.51
CA ARG A 182 4.85 -1.80 0.41
C ARG A 182 6.37 -1.90 0.46
N ASP A 183 6.96 -3.01 0.89
CA ASP A 183 8.42 -3.21 0.87
C ASP A 183 8.94 -3.70 -0.50
N PHE A 184 8.01 -3.98 -1.41
CA PHE A 184 8.27 -4.28 -2.80
C PHE A 184 7.19 -3.61 -3.67
N CYS A 185 7.44 -3.57 -4.97
CA CYS A 185 6.41 -3.35 -5.97
C CYS A 185 6.62 -4.31 -7.14
N LEU A 186 5.57 -4.64 -7.88
CA LEU A 186 5.65 -5.45 -9.09
C LEU A 186 5.79 -4.55 -10.30
N THR A 187 6.70 -4.91 -11.20
CA THR A 187 6.81 -4.31 -12.52
C THR A 187 6.85 -5.41 -13.58
N PRO A 188 6.23 -5.18 -14.75
CA PRO A 188 6.54 -6.01 -15.91
C PRO A 188 8.02 -5.91 -16.26
N PHE A 189 8.64 -7.05 -16.53
CA PHE A 189 10.05 -7.15 -16.86
C PHE A 189 10.25 -8.25 -17.91
N TRP A 190 11.04 -7.92 -18.93
CA TRP A 190 11.34 -8.83 -20.04
C TRP A 190 12.67 -9.53 -19.81
N TYR A 191 12.66 -10.85 -19.81
CA TYR A 191 13.87 -11.65 -19.70
C TYR A 191 13.77 -12.94 -20.50
N ASN A 192 14.77 -13.24 -21.33
CA ASN A 192 14.81 -14.42 -22.21
C ASN A 192 13.46 -14.72 -22.87
N GLU A 193 12.91 -13.73 -23.57
CA GLU A 193 11.63 -13.82 -24.29
C GLU A 193 10.38 -14.03 -23.42
N THR A 194 10.54 -13.96 -22.10
CA THR A 194 9.43 -14.10 -21.16
C THR A 194 9.05 -12.74 -20.58
N TRP A 195 7.75 -12.45 -20.60
CA TRP A 195 7.16 -11.24 -20.05
C TRP A 195 6.44 -11.57 -18.74
N ASN A 196 7.02 -11.17 -17.60
CA ASN A 196 6.52 -11.51 -16.27
C ASN A 196 6.42 -10.27 -15.37
N LEU A 197 5.51 -10.31 -14.40
CA LEU A 197 5.59 -9.40 -13.26
C LEU A 197 6.64 -9.88 -12.28
N ASN A 198 7.56 -8.99 -11.98
CA ASN A 198 8.72 -9.26 -11.16
C ASN A 198 8.80 -8.25 -10.03
N PRO A 199 9.18 -8.69 -8.82
CA PRO A 199 9.29 -7.78 -7.70
C PRO A 199 10.55 -6.93 -7.78
N VAL A 200 10.36 -5.66 -7.44
CA VAL A 200 11.41 -4.70 -7.18
C VAL A 200 11.70 -4.70 -5.69
N VAL A 201 12.96 -4.94 -5.34
CA VAL A 201 13.45 -4.94 -3.96
C VAL A 201 14.54 -3.90 -3.77
N CYS A 202 14.57 -3.28 -2.60
CA CYS A 202 15.54 -2.23 -2.28
C CYS A 202 16.93 -2.79 -1.98
N PHE A 203 17.99 -2.07 -2.39
CA PHE A 203 19.38 -2.44 -2.04
C PHE A 203 19.66 -2.24 -0.55
N LYS A 204 19.12 -1.16 0.01
CA LYS A 204 19.14 -0.90 1.45
C LYS A 204 17.75 -1.24 1.98
N GLU A 205 17.69 -2.11 2.97
CA GLU A 205 16.44 -2.29 3.71
C GLU A 205 16.05 -0.95 4.33
N ILE A 206 14.79 -0.56 4.17
CA ILE A 206 14.24 0.58 4.88
C ILE A 206 14.41 0.23 6.36
N GLN A 207 15.31 0.93 7.05
CA GLN A 207 15.35 0.84 8.50
C GLN A 207 14.10 1.53 9.01
N THR A 208 13.05 0.75 9.24
CA THR A 208 11.92 1.20 10.04
C THR A 208 12.50 1.67 11.37
N THR A 209 12.39 2.96 11.67
CA THR A 209 12.67 3.54 12.99
C THR A 209 11.55 3.15 13.96
N HIS A 210 11.27 1.85 14.03
CA HIS A 210 10.57 1.23 15.13
C HIS A 210 11.50 0.15 15.64
N SER A 211 12.11 0.43 16.79
CA SER A 211 12.69 -0.58 17.66
C SER A 211 11.59 -1.58 18.03
N VAL A 212 11.35 -2.56 17.16
CA VAL A 212 10.69 -3.80 17.52
C VAL A 212 11.70 -4.54 18.38
N ALA A 213 11.46 -4.52 19.69
CA ALA A 213 12.17 -5.37 20.62
C ALA A 213 12.13 -6.80 20.07
N LYS A 214 13.31 -7.34 19.81
CA LYS A 214 13.52 -8.75 19.46
C LYS A 214 12.78 -9.58 20.53
N PRO A 215 11.86 -10.49 20.19
CA PRO A 215 11.34 -11.41 21.18
C PRO A 215 12.52 -12.25 21.67
N GLU A 216 12.89 -12.06 22.94
CA GLU A 216 13.75 -12.99 23.66
C GLU A 216 13.05 -14.36 23.63
N TYR A 217 13.62 -15.28 22.89
CA TYR A 217 13.34 -16.70 23.07
C TYR A 217 13.82 -17.08 24.47
N PHE A 218 12.91 -17.05 25.44
CA PHE A 218 13.07 -17.78 26.69
C PHE A 218 12.99 -19.27 26.37
N GLY A 219 14.15 -19.88 26.18
CA GLY A 219 14.30 -21.33 26.27
C GLY A 219 14.00 -21.76 27.69
N ASN A 220 12.80 -22.27 27.92
CA ASN A 220 12.45 -22.95 29.16
C ASN A 220 13.18 -24.30 29.20
N HIS A 221 14.24 -24.36 30.00
CA HIS A 221 14.66 -25.60 30.65
C HIS A 221 13.58 -26.02 31.64
N ILE A 222 12.92 -27.18 31.42
CA ILE A 222 12.39 -28.00 32.52
C ILE A 222 12.46 -29.49 32.12
N ALA A 223 13.12 -30.24 33.01
CA ALA A 223 13.20 -31.71 33.20
C ALA A 223 14.04 -32.52 32.21
#